data_AF-A0AAD8XJY4-F1
#
_entry.id   AF-A0AAD8XJY4-F1
#
_cell.length_a   1.000
_cell.length_b   1.000
_cell.length_c   1.000
_cell.angle_alpha   90.00
_cell.angle_beta   90.00
_cell.angle_gamma   90.00
#
_symmetry.space_group_name_H-M   'P 1'
#
loop_
_entity.id
_entity.type
_entity.pdbx_description
1 polymer ?
#
loop_
_entity_poly.entity_id
_entity_poly.type
_entity_poly.pdbx_seq_one_letter_code
_entity_poly.pdbx_strand_id
1 'polypeptide(L)'
;MNRPSRTDEPYEGEGYNQSPNDLSNDLTTNQDLNGIVNARALEPGEDDKGLSLAGDSGTGDGDISRSCHDVDWGKGGSGPAAAAATTKSDGLGLPQGEEVPATPLPTLHSHQVLSGVGGYSPKIHQALYGRVKKAIVKFGSFIGPGFMIAVAYIDPGNYSTDVAAGASYRFRLLFVVLLSNLFAIFLQSLCIKLGTVTGLNLAEACRAFLPRWMNYLLYVFAEVAIIATDIAEVIGFAIGLNLLVPAIPLVAGCAISILDVMIILVFYRPHGSMRGLRIFEYFIIGLVLAVVVCFCIQLSLIKDTPVGEVFQGYLPSRAVVESQGLYQACGILGATVMPHSLYLGSGIVQARLREYDTKHNLLPPEMDEVDLNGDSIDKGYYVPSAKAIKHSLKTSTAELSISLFTFALFVNSAILIVAGVSLYGNPEAPDADIFSIHQLLTDSISKAAGTIFALALLLSGVSAGIVCTIAGQMVSEGALNWKVRPWLRRLATRSISVTPSIVIAGAVGRKGVSEALNASQVVLSVVLPFVTAPLIYFTCRDKFMTVRDGPGGGARFRIGGGGGTDDEESTTAPTDGTVKMANSWYTAGFAVLVWVIMAAMNVANLVLLGKGE
;
A
#
# COMPACT_ATOMS: atom_id res chain seq x y z
N MET A 1 11.28 28.32 64.09
CA MET A 1 11.35 26.90 64.53
C MET A 1 11.21 26.03 63.28
N ASN A 2 11.93 24.95 63.07
CA ASN A 2 13.29 24.52 63.45
C ASN A 2 13.49 23.20 62.67
N ARG A 3 14.66 23.04 62.04
CA ARG A 3 15.23 21.73 61.63
C ARG A 3 15.43 20.85 62.89
N PRO A 4 15.73 19.52 62.83
CA PRO A 4 16.52 18.88 61.76
C PRO A 4 16.24 17.41 61.40
N SER A 5 17.09 16.92 60.48
CA SER A 5 17.41 15.53 60.17
C SER A 5 17.79 14.67 61.39
N ARG A 6 17.55 13.36 61.30
CA ARG A 6 18.45 12.35 61.87
C ARG A 6 18.43 11.04 61.06
N THR A 7 19.57 10.40 60.97
CA THR A 7 19.81 9.04 60.44
C THR A 7 19.76 8.00 61.58
N ASP A 8 20.06 6.76 61.20
CA ASP A 8 20.52 5.64 62.04
C ASP A 8 19.46 4.59 62.44
N GLU A 9 19.95 3.36 62.55
CA GLU A 9 19.26 2.06 62.46
C GLU A 9 18.79 1.55 63.85
N PRO A 10 18.71 0.22 64.10
CA PRO A 10 17.69 -0.73 63.65
C PRO A 10 16.84 -1.23 64.84
N TYR A 11 15.75 -1.96 64.58
CA TYR A 11 15.21 -2.87 65.60
C TYR A 11 14.59 -4.12 64.97
N GLU A 12 15.17 -5.27 65.29
CA GLU A 12 14.61 -6.58 64.96
C GLU A 12 13.37 -6.86 65.81
N GLY A 13 12.36 -7.48 65.20
CA GLY A 13 11.14 -7.90 65.89
C GLY A 13 10.40 -8.92 65.04
N GLU A 14 10.62 -10.21 65.33
CA GLU A 14 9.89 -11.29 64.69
C GLU A 14 8.39 -11.20 65.04
N GLY A 15 7.53 -11.15 64.03
CA GLY A 15 6.09 -10.98 64.25
C GLY A 15 5.30 -10.90 62.95
N TYR A 16 4.93 -12.07 62.42
CA TYR A 16 4.10 -12.28 61.23
C TYR A 16 2.98 -11.23 61.03
N ASN A 17 2.99 -10.56 59.88
CA ASN A 17 1.75 -10.21 59.19
C ASN A 17 1.90 -10.43 57.68
N GLN A 18 0.91 -11.07 57.07
CA GLN A 18 0.96 -11.58 55.70
C GLN A 18 0.27 -10.60 54.74
N SER A 19 1.01 -10.02 53.80
CA SER A 19 0.49 -9.40 52.56
C SER A 19 1.65 -9.04 51.62
N PRO A 20 2.06 -9.91 50.67
CA PRO A 20 2.92 -9.50 49.57
C PRO A 20 2.13 -8.62 48.57
N ASN A 21 2.82 -7.70 47.92
CA ASN A 21 2.26 -6.76 46.95
C ASN A 21 1.94 -7.46 45.61
N ASP A 22 0.78 -7.14 44.99
CA ASP A 22 0.26 -7.82 43.77
C ASP A 22 1.11 -7.68 42.49
N LEU A 23 2.30 -7.06 42.51
CA LEU A 23 3.07 -6.66 41.33
C LEU A 23 4.60 -6.87 41.42
N SER A 24 5.08 -7.92 42.10
CA SER A 24 6.49 -8.35 42.01
C SER A 24 6.69 -9.46 40.96
N ASN A 25 7.27 -9.12 39.81
CA ASN A 25 7.35 -9.98 38.62
C ASN A 25 8.40 -11.12 38.63
N ASP A 26 8.99 -11.48 39.78
CA ASP A 26 10.24 -12.27 39.83
C ASP A 26 10.12 -13.68 40.46
N LEU A 27 8.91 -14.26 40.56
CA LEU A 27 8.72 -15.67 40.97
C LEU A 27 7.68 -16.42 40.11
N THR A 28 8.09 -16.76 38.88
CA THR A 28 7.59 -17.96 38.20
C THR A 28 8.76 -18.73 37.59
N THR A 29 9.46 -19.48 38.42
CA THR A 29 10.35 -20.57 37.97
C THR A 29 9.52 -21.70 37.36
N ASN A 30 10.10 -22.40 36.38
CA ASN A 30 9.46 -23.38 35.48
C ASN A 30 8.99 -24.71 36.14
N GLN A 31 8.60 -24.71 37.41
CA GLN A 31 8.29 -25.94 38.17
C GLN A 31 6.86 -26.05 38.72
N ASP A 32 6.05 -24.98 38.70
CA ASP A 32 4.73 -24.98 39.37
C ASP A 32 3.53 -25.25 38.43
N LEU A 33 3.80 -25.77 37.22
CA LEU A 33 2.79 -26.34 36.33
C LEU A 33 3.14 -27.81 36.08
N ASN A 34 2.47 -28.71 36.82
CA ASN A 34 2.60 -30.16 36.74
C ASN A 34 2.21 -30.72 35.35
N GLY A 35 3.09 -30.58 34.36
CA GLY A 35 3.07 -31.32 33.08
C GLY A 35 1.96 -30.99 32.07
N ILE A 36 0.99 -30.12 32.38
CA ILE A 36 -0.21 -29.91 31.53
C ILE A 36 -0.20 -28.54 30.83
N VAL A 37 0.83 -28.25 30.02
CA VAL A 37 0.71 -27.33 28.87
C VAL A 37 1.65 -27.75 27.73
N ASN A 38 1.26 -28.77 26.95
CA ASN A 38 1.49 -28.88 25.48
C ASN A 38 1.18 -30.29 24.96
N ALA A 39 -0.11 -30.58 24.76
CA ALA A 39 -0.57 -31.72 23.96
C ALA A 39 -1.69 -31.27 23.04
N ARG A 40 -1.35 -30.47 22.01
CA ARG A 40 -2.26 -30.18 20.89
C ARG A 40 -1.78 -30.96 19.66
N ALA A 41 -2.15 -32.23 19.61
CA ALA A 41 -1.81 -33.13 18.51
C ALA A 41 -3.07 -33.86 18.04
N LEU A 42 -3.39 -33.64 16.75
CA LEU A 42 -4.01 -34.60 15.84
C LEU A 42 -5.31 -35.31 16.30
N GLU A 43 -6.46 -34.79 15.86
CA GLU A 43 -7.64 -35.63 15.64
C GLU A 43 -7.70 -36.08 14.18
N PRO A 44 -7.75 -37.40 13.97
CA PRO A 44 -8.48 -38.01 12.86
C PRO A 44 -9.43 -39.13 13.34
N GLY A 45 -10.63 -39.21 12.75
CA GLY A 45 -11.40 -40.47 12.65
C GLY A 45 -12.38 -40.81 13.78
N GLU A 46 -13.66 -40.60 13.48
CA GLU A 46 -14.83 -41.49 13.64
C GLU A 46 -14.94 -42.52 14.80
N ASP A 47 -16.16 -42.55 15.36
CA ASP A 47 -16.89 -43.67 15.98
C ASP A 47 -16.31 -44.32 17.28
N ASP A 48 -17.11 -44.90 18.19
CA ASP A 48 -18.50 -45.39 18.09
C ASP A 48 -19.30 -45.22 19.42
N LYS A 49 -20.57 -45.66 19.40
CA LYS A 49 -21.54 -45.89 20.50
C LYS A 49 -20.89 -46.48 21.78
N GLY A 50 -21.42 -46.30 22.99
CA GLY A 50 -22.71 -45.75 23.45
C GLY A 50 -23.24 -46.57 24.65
N LEU A 51 -24.20 -46.05 25.43
CA LEU A 51 -25.08 -46.75 26.41
C LEU A 51 -25.80 -45.66 27.25
N SER A 52 -27.04 -45.77 27.74
CA SER A 52 -28.24 -46.55 27.39
C SER A 52 -29.38 -46.08 28.33
N LEU A 53 -30.60 -45.81 27.83
CA LEU A 53 -31.88 -46.34 28.35
C LEU A 53 -33.14 -45.58 27.86
N ALA A 54 -34.09 -46.37 27.33
CA ALA A 54 -35.57 -46.20 27.29
C ALA A 54 -36.20 -44.97 26.57
N GLY A 55 -37.24 -45.19 25.73
CA GLY A 55 -38.03 -44.05 25.23
C GLY A 55 -39.17 -44.17 24.19
N ASP A 56 -39.50 -45.34 23.63
CA ASP A 56 -40.81 -45.65 22.97
C ASP A 56 -41.24 -44.99 21.61
N SER A 57 -41.97 -45.81 20.82
CA SER A 57 -42.93 -45.51 19.72
C SER A 57 -42.48 -44.96 18.35
N GLY A 58 -43.06 -45.48 17.25
CA GLY A 58 -43.12 -44.74 15.96
C GLY A 58 -42.93 -45.48 14.61
N THR A 59 -43.65 -46.58 14.36
CA THR A 59 -43.82 -47.30 13.06
C THR A 59 -43.74 -46.50 11.74
N GLY A 60 -43.13 -47.07 10.68
CA GLY A 60 -43.30 -46.64 9.28
C GLY A 60 -42.54 -47.51 8.27
N ASP A 61 -43.28 -48.23 7.40
CA ASP A 61 -42.80 -49.32 6.51
C ASP A 61 -42.49 -48.84 5.07
N GLY A 62 -41.72 -49.60 4.27
CA GLY A 62 -41.49 -49.29 2.84
C GLY A 62 -40.20 -49.82 2.18
N ASP A 63 -40.13 -51.12 1.89
CA ASP A 63 -39.04 -51.79 1.15
C ASP A 63 -39.33 -51.88 -0.39
N ILE A 64 -38.46 -52.59 -1.14
CA ILE A 64 -38.59 -53.14 -2.52
C ILE A 64 -37.86 -52.37 -3.65
N SER A 65 -36.56 -52.67 -3.79
CA SER A 65 -35.97 -53.50 -4.87
C SER A 65 -36.28 -53.31 -6.38
N ARG A 66 -35.19 -53.47 -7.17
CA ARG A 66 -35.03 -54.07 -8.53
C ARG A 66 -35.31 -53.25 -9.81
N SER A 67 -34.28 -53.13 -10.66
CA SER A 67 -34.10 -53.91 -11.92
C SER A 67 -33.43 -53.09 -13.04
N CYS A 68 -32.40 -53.70 -13.63
CA CYS A 68 -31.69 -53.29 -14.83
C CYS A 68 -32.59 -53.24 -16.08
N HIS A 69 -32.16 -52.49 -17.10
CA HIS A 69 -32.34 -52.91 -18.50
C HIS A 69 -31.28 -52.33 -19.43
N ASP A 70 -30.58 -53.20 -20.17
CA ASP A 70 -29.65 -52.85 -21.25
C ASP A 70 -30.37 -52.43 -22.53
N VAL A 71 -29.77 -51.55 -23.33
CA VAL A 71 -29.82 -51.60 -24.81
C VAL A 71 -28.47 -51.13 -25.39
N ASP A 72 -27.88 -51.95 -26.25
CA ASP A 72 -26.66 -51.68 -27.04
C ASP A 72 -27.01 -51.43 -28.52
N TRP A 73 -26.26 -50.54 -29.18
CA TRP A 73 -25.92 -50.64 -30.61
C TRP A 73 -24.82 -49.63 -31.00
N GLY A 74 -23.60 -50.12 -31.27
CA GLY A 74 -22.51 -49.30 -31.86
C GLY A 74 -22.22 -49.62 -33.34
N LYS A 75 -21.22 -48.94 -33.94
CA LYS A 75 -20.14 -49.52 -34.78
C LYS A 75 -19.25 -48.49 -35.51
N GLY A 76 -17.96 -48.85 -35.63
CA GLY A 76 -16.99 -48.31 -36.61
C GLY A 76 -16.07 -47.19 -36.08
N GLY A 77 -14.74 -47.20 -36.31
CA GLY A 77 -13.88 -48.22 -36.92
C GLY A 77 -12.49 -47.67 -37.30
N SER A 78 -11.47 -48.54 -37.31
CA SER A 78 -10.06 -48.34 -37.76
C SER A 78 -9.08 -47.50 -36.88
N GLY A 79 -7.95 -48.14 -36.52
CA GLY A 79 -6.67 -47.51 -36.14
C GLY A 79 -5.68 -47.56 -37.33
N PRO A 80 -4.34 -47.77 -37.18
CA PRO A 80 -3.64 -48.37 -36.02
C PRO A 80 -2.25 -47.77 -35.65
N ALA A 81 -1.51 -48.51 -34.79
CA ALA A 81 -0.04 -48.52 -34.59
C ALA A 81 0.62 -47.36 -33.78
N ALA A 82 1.66 -47.57 -32.96
CA ALA A 82 2.34 -48.81 -32.52
C ALA A 82 3.18 -48.58 -31.24
N ALA A 83 3.44 -49.65 -30.46
CA ALA A 83 4.74 -50.05 -29.88
C ALA A 83 4.54 -51.03 -28.70
N ALA A 84 5.31 -52.11 -28.65
CA ALA A 84 5.23 -53.15 -27.62
C ALA A 84 6.62 -53.65 -27.19
N ALA A 85 6.75 -54.04 -25.92
CA ALA A 85 7.71 -55.02 -25.35
C ALA A 85 7.45 -55.10 -23.82
N THR A 86 6.82 -56.15 -23.27
CA THR A 86 7.43 -57.41 -22.76
C THR A 86 8.54 -57.19 -21.72
N THR A 87 8.57 -57.84 -20.54
CA THR A 87 8.35 -59.28 -20.25
C THR A 87 7.98 -59.48 -18.75
N LYS A 88 7.05 -60.39 -18.37
CA LYS A 88 7.25 -61.71 -17.68
C LYS A 88 7.94 -61.66 -16.28
N SER A 89 7.73 -62.56 -15.30
CA SER A 89 6.96 -63.83 -15.16
C SER A 89 7.05 -64.33 -13.69
N ASP A 90 6.22 -65.23 -13.12
CA ASP A 90 4.85 -65.73 -13.37
C ASP A 90 4.43 -66.62 -12.14
N GLY A 91 3.16 -66.55 -11.67
CA GLY A 91 2.55 -67.54 -10.74
C GLY A 91 2.66 -67.29 -9.21
N LEU A 92 1.94 -68.01 -8.33
CA LEU A 92 0.83 -68.98 -8.50
C LEU A 92 0.22 -69.30 -7.11
N GLY A 93 -1.11 -69.30 -6.92
CA GLY A 93 -1.73 -69.75 -5.65
C GLY A 93 -3.13 -69.21 -5.35
N LEU A 94 -4.12 -70.11 -5.28
CA LEU A 94 -5.52 -69.93 -4.84
C LEU A 94 -5.73 -70.72 -3.52
N PRO A 95 -6.93 -70.77 -2.90
CA PRO A 95 -7.64 -69.69 -2.19
C PRO A 95 -8.11 -70.17 -0.77
N GLN A 96 -9.13 -69.50 -0.20
CA GLN A 96 -9.96 -69.88 0.97
C GLN A 96 -9.45 -69.58 2.40
N GLY A 97 -10.41 -69.19 3.26
CA GLY A 97 -10.25 -68.95 4.70
C GLY A 97 -11.07 -67.74 5.18
N GLU A 98 -12.30 -67.97 5.66
CA GLU A 98 -13.03 -66.99 6.48
C GLU A 98 -12.35 -66.80 7.84
N GLU A 99 -12.31 -65.57 8.37
CA GLU A 99 -12.70 -65.22 9.76
C GLU A 99 -12.29 -63.76 10.10
N VAL A 100 -13.09 -63.12 10.96
CA VAL A 100 -13.01 -61.71 11.43
C VAL A 100 -13.48 -61.71 12.90
N PRO A 101 -13.06 -60.82 13.81
CA PRO A 101 -11.88 -59.93 13.91
C PRO A 101 -11.03 -60.18 15.19
N ALA A 102 -9.96 -59.41 15.42
CA ALA A 102 -9.63 -58.86 16.75
C ALA A 102 -8.40 -57.92 16.73
N THR A 103 -8.58 -56.66 17.15
CA THR A 103 -7.48 -55.76 17.58
C THR A 103 -7.20 -55.87 19.07
N PRO A 104 -5.92 -55.95 19.48
CA PRO A 104 -5.50 -55.54 20.83
C PRO A 104 -4.56 -54.31 20.78
N LEU A 105 -4.78 -53.37 21.69
CA LEU A 105 -3.87 -52.23 21.94
C LEU A 105 -2.53 -52.71 22.50
N PRO A 106 -1.38 -52.10 22.11
CA PRO A 106 -0.10 -52.37 22.75
C PRO A 106 0.09 -51.49 24.01
N THR A 107 0.61 -52.12 25.07
CA THR A 107 0.93 -51.51 26.35
C THR A 107 2.30 -50.81 26.37
N LEU A 108 2.47 -49.92 27.34
CA LEU A 108 3.65 -49.06 27.53
C LEU A 108 4.74 -49.79 28.33
N HIS A 109 6.01 -49.79 27.88
CA HIS A 109 7.14 -50.24 28.69
C HIS A 109 8.44 -49.41 28.54
N SER A 110 8.69 -48.60 29.56
CA SER A 110 9.98 -48.31 30.24
C SER A 110 11.34 -48.35 29.51
N HIS A 111 11.96 -47.16 29.42
CA HIS A 111 13.36 -46.80 29.84
C HIS A 111 14.60 -47.62 29.41
N GLN A 112 15.55 -46.93 28.76
CA GLN A 112 17.00 -46.76 29.10
C GLN A 112 17.71 -46.02 27.92
N VAL A 113 18.79 -45.24 28.04
CA VAL A 113 19.40 -44.44 29.13
C VAL A 113 20.18 -43.29 28.44
N LEU A 114 20.29 -42.11 29.07
CA LEU A 114 20.95 -40.93 28.49
C LEU A 114 22.46 -40.90 28.83
N SER A 115 23.33 -40.67 27.84
CA SER A 115 24.71 -40.23 28.04
C SER A 115 25.24 -39.45 26.83
N GLY A 116 25.98 -38.36 27.07
CA GLY A 116 26.60 -37.54 26.01
C GLY A 116 26.30 -36.04 26.12
N VAL A 117 27.10 -35.31 26.91
CA VAL A 117 27.09 -33.85 27.02
C VAL A 117 27.90 -33.22 25.88
N GLY A 118 27.42 -32.09 25.33
CA GLY A 118 28.26 -31.13 24.61
C GLY A 118 27.89 -30.91 23.14
N GLY A 119 27.24 -29.77 22.83
CA GLY A 119 26.97 -29.37 21.45
C GLY A 119 26.12 -28.10 21.32
N TYR A 120 26.72 -26.92 21.42
CA TYR A 120 26.06 -25.67 21.05
C TYR A 120 25.79 -25.63 19.52
N SER A 121 24.67 -25.02 19.13
CA SER A 121 23.99 -25.28 17.85
C SER A 121 24.47 -24.42 16.66
N PRO A 122 24.69 -25.02 15.47
CA PRO A 122 24.68 -24.30 14.20
C PRO A 122 23.32 -24.36 13.48
N LYS A 123 22.40 -25.24 13.89
CA LYS A 123 21.16 -25.55 13.14
C LYS A 123 20.07 -24.49 13.30
N ILE A 124 20.05 -23.73 14.41
CA ILE A 124 19.06 -22.66 14.64
C ILE A 124 19.29 -21.49 13.68
N HIS A 125 20.55 -21.08 13.46
CA HIS A 125 20.86 -20.01 12.50
C HIS A 125 20.50 -20.40 11.06
N GLN A 126 20.74 -21.64 10.64
CA GLN A 126 20.31 -22.11 9.31
C GLN A 126 18.79 -22.19 9.16
N ALA A 127 18.06 -22.62 10.20
CA ALA A 127 16.59 -22.64 10.19
C ALA A 127 15.99 -21.22 10.19
N LEU A 128 16.57 -20.29 10.96
CA LEU A 128 16.18 -18.88 10.99
C LEU A 128 16.49 -18.21 9.65
N TYR A 129 17.70 -18.39 9.11
CA TYR A 129 18.08 -17.88 7.78
C TYR A 129 17.20 -18.47 6.67
N GLY A 130 16.84 -19.76 6.75
CA GLY A 130 15.90 -20.39 5.81
C GLY A 130 14.48 -19.80 5.89
N ARG A 131 14.00 -19.48 7.11
CA ARG A 131 12.70 -18.81 7.33
C ARG A 131 12.74 -17.35 6.86
N VAL A 132 13.80 -16.60 7.20
CA VAL A 132 14.01 -15.20 6.78
C VAL A 132 14.17 -15.13 5.25
N LYS A 133 14.95 -16.00 4.62
CA LYS A 133 15.09 -16.07 3.16
C LYS A 133 13.75 -16.41 2.49
N LYS A 134 12.97 -17.36 3.02
CA LYS A 134 11.61 -17.65 2.51
C LYS A 134 10.65 -16.48 2.73
N ALA A 135 10.75 -15.75 3.85
CA ALA A 135 9.95 -14.56 4.11
C ALA A 135 10.31 -13.41 3.17
N ILE A 136 11.60 -13.12 2.97
CA ILE A 136 12.11 -12.10 2.04
C ILE A 136 11.75 -12.45 0.60
N VAL A 137 11.90 -13.71 0.15
CA VAL A 137 11.51 -14.12 -1.21
C VAL A 137 10.00 -14.06 -1.40
N LYS A 138 9.21 -14.40 -0.38
CA LYS A 138 7.74 -14.26 -0.43
C LYS A 138 7.34 -12.78 -0.49
N PHE A 139 7.91 -11.95 0.38
CA PHE A 139 7.70 -10.50 0.42
C PHE A 139 8.14 -9.84 -0.90
N GLY A 140 9.31 -10.20 -1.45
CA GLY A 140 9.82 -9.72 -2.74
C GLY A 140 9.04 -10.16 -3.98
N SER A 141 8.12 -11.12 -3.85
CA SER A 141 7.15 -11.47 -4.90
C SER A 141 5.85 -10.66 -4.81
N PHE A 142 5.62 -9.95 -3.69
CA PHE A 142 4.48 -9.07 -3.44
C PHE A 142 4.86 -7.58 -3.44
N ILE A 143 6.11 -7.23 -3.12
CA ILE A 143 6.68 -5.89 -3.27
C ILE A 143 6.44 -5.35 -4.68
N GLY A 144 5.75 -4.22 -4.76
CA GLY A 144 5.48 -3.49 -5.99
C GLY A 144 4.46 -2.36 -5.76
N PRO A 145 3.18 -2.68 -5.48
CA PRO A 145 2.11 -1.70 -5.29
C PRO A 145 2.42 -0.63 -4.22
N GLY A 146 2.91 -1.04 -3.05
CA GLY A 146 3.21 -0.12 -1.94
C GLY A 146 4.37 0.82 -2.27
N PHE A 147 5.38 0.32 -2.99
CA PHE A 147 6.52 1.12 -3.45
C PHE A 147 6.13 2.09 -4.55
N MET A 148 5.35 1.67 -5.55
CA MET A 148 4.86 2.57 -6.61
C MET A 148 4.01 3.72 -6.06
N ILE A 149 3.25 3.47 -4.98
CA ILE A 149 2.53 4.54 -4.28
C ILE A 149 3.52 5.43 -3.52
N ALA A 150 4.45 4.85 -2.75
CA ALA A 150 5.45 5.60 -1.98
C ALA A 150 6.33 6.55 -2.83
N VAL A 151 6.56 6.24 -4.11
CA VAL A 151 7.31 7.09 -5.06
C VAL A 151 6.66 8.46 -5.24
N ALA A 152 5.32 8.54 -5.25
CA ALA A 152 4.62 9.81 -5.36
C ALA A 152 4.95 10.74 -4.18
N TYR A 153 5.23 10.17 -3.00
CA TYR A 153 5.55 10.90 -1.77
C TYR A 153 7.04 11.27 -1.65
N ILE A 154 7.83 11.07 -2.72
CA ILE A 154 9.28 11.37 -2.78
C ILE A 154 9.55 12.29 -4.00
N ASP A 155 8.56 13.08 -4.42
CA ASP A 155 8.64 13.97 -5.58
C ASP A 155 9.37 15.31 -5.26
N PRO A 156 9.76 16.11 -6.29
CA PRO A 156 10.38 17.41 -6.07
C PRO A 156 9.48 18.45 -5.39
N GLY A 157 8.16 18.28 -5.39
CA GLY A 157 7.22 19.12 -4.65
C GLY A 157 7.44 19.07 -3.14
N ASN A 158 7.56 17.86 -2.59
CA ASN A 158 7.87 17.64 -1.17
C ASN A 158 9.22 18.25 -0.76
N TYR A 159 10.23 18.22 -1.64
CA TYR A 159 11.53 18.83 -1.36
C TYR A 159 11.39 20.33 -1.05
N SER A 160 10.57 21.06 -1.81
CA SER A 160 10.42 22.51 -1.63
C SER A 160 9.80 22.86 -0.27
N THR A 161 8.75 22.13 0.14
CA THR A 161 8.05 22.37 1.41
C THR A 161 8.87 21.94 2.62
N ASP A 162 9.55 20.80 2.55
CA ASP A 162 10.36 20.28 3.66
C ASP A 162 11.63 21.13 3.88
N VAL A 163 12.16 21.73 2.81
CA VAL A 163 13.30 22.67 2.90
C VAL A 163 12.90 23.98 3.54
N ALA A 164 11.81 24.62 3.08
CA ALA A 164 11.34 25.87 3.67
C ALA A 164 11.03 25.69 5.18
N ALA A 165 10.45 24.54 5.53
CA ALA A 165 10.20 24.13 6.91
C ALA A 165 11.48 23.92 7.73
N GLY A 166 12.49 23.23 7.17
CA GLY A 166 13.78 23.03 7.82
C GLY A 166 14.54 24.35 8.03
N ALA A 167 14.62 25.19 6.99
CA ALA A 167 15.29 26.48 7.03
C ALA A 167 14.67 27.41 8.10
N SER A 168 13.34 27.46 8.18
CA SER A 168 12.61 28.36 9.10
C SER A 168 12.54 27.84 10.54
N TYR A 169 12.33 26.54 10.74
CA TYR A 169 11.98 25.95 12.04
C TYR A 169 12.93 24.85 12.54
N ARG A 170 14.07 24.65 11.87
CA ARG A 170 15.12 23.63 12.13
C ARG A 170 14.60 22.20 12.11
N PHE A 171 14.04 21.73 13.22
CA PHE A 171 13.51 20.38 13.39
C PHE A 171 12.05 20.38 13.89
N ARG A 172 11.49 21.53 14.27
CA ARG A 172 10.18 21.61 14.97
C ARG A 172 8.98 21.19 14.14
N LEU A 173 9.14 21.14 12.81
CA LEU A 173 8.11 20.70 11.86
C LEU A 173 8.23 19.22 11.47
N LEU A 174 9.20 18.46 11.99
CA LEU A 174 9.26 16.99 11.79
C LEU A 174 8.01 16.28 12.31
N PHE A 175 7.41 16.78 13.40
CA PHE A 175 6.10 16.31 13.86
C PHE A 175 5.00 16.45 12.78
N VAL A 176 5.02 17.52 11.98
CA VAL A 176 4.04 17.73 10.89
C VAL A 176 4.31 16.79 9.73
N VAL A 177 5.58 16.58 9.34
CA VAL A 177 5.96 15.59 8.32
C VAL A 177 5.48 14.19 8.73
N LEU A 178 5.69 13.80 9.99
CA LEU A 178 5.21 12.54 10.55
C LEU A 178 3.67 12.44 10.52
N LEU A 179 2.96 13.46 11.02
CA LEU A 179 1.50 13.48 11.05
C LEU A 179 0.89 13.42 9.64
N SER A 180 1.47 14.19 8.72
CA SER A 180 1.11 14.23 7.30
C SER A 180 1.27 12.85 6.65
N ASN A 181 2.40 12.17 6.88
CA ASN A 181 2.61 10.82 6.35
C ASN A 181 1.68 9.76 7.00
N LEU A 182 1.29 9.93 8.27
CA LEU A 182 0.27 9.09 8.89
C LEU A 182 -1.12 9.29 8.25
N PHE A 183 -1.49 10.53 7.91
CA PHE A 183 -2.70 10.82 7.14
C PHE A 183 -2.63 10.24 5.72
N ALA A 184 -1.48 10.32 5.05
CA ALA A 184 -1.23 9.69 3.76
C ALA A 184 -1.43 8.17 3.80
N ILE A 185 -0.79 7.48 4.75
CA ILE A 185 -0.95 6.03 4.97
C ILE A 185 -2.42 5.68 5.21
N PHE A 186 -3.12 6.46 6.04
CA PHE A 186 -4.53 6.22 6.35
C PHE A 186 -5.43 6.37 5.10
N LEU A 187 -5.31 7.48 4.37
CA LEU A 187 -6.11 7.74 3.16
C LEU A 187 -5.80 6.74 2.05
N GLN A 188 -4.52 6.39 1.85
CA GLN A 188 -4.13 5.35 0.90
C GLN A 188 -4.65 3.96 1.30
N SER A 189 -4.72 3.66 2.60
CA SER A 189 -5.37 2.42 3.08
C SER A 189 -6.86 2.38 2.73
N LEU A 190 -7.55 3.53 2.75
CA LEU A 190 -8.92 3.63 2.25
C LEU A 190 -9.00 3.47 0.72
N CYS A 191 -8.04 3.99 -0.05
CA CYS A 191 -7.96 3.78 -1.50
C CYS A 191 -7.77 2.31 -1.86
N ILE A 192 -6.83 1.63 -1.21
CA ILE A 192 -6.61 0.18 -1.36
C ILE A 192 -7.90 -0.56 -1.02
N LYS A 193 -8.58 -0.20 0.08
CA LYS A 193 -9.84 -0.83 0.48
C LYS A 193 -10.94 -0.63 -0.57
N LEU A 194 -11.10 0.57 -1.12
CA LEU A 194 -12.05 0.87 -2.20
C LEU A 194 -11.79 0.00 -3.44
N GLY A 195 -10.55 0.03 -3.95
CA GLY A 195 -10.15 -0.75 -5.14
C GLY A 195 -10.27 -2.27 -4.94
N THR A 196 -9.93 -2.74 -3.74
CA THR A 196 -9.97 -4.16 -3.40
C THR A 196 -11.41 -4.67 -3.21
N VAL A 197 -12.28 -3.93 -2.51
CA VAL A 197 -13.65 -4.39 -2.20
C VAL A 197 -14.59 -4.22 -3.40
N THR A 198 -14.50 -3.11 -4.14
CA THR A 198 -15.43 -2.82 -5.24
C THR A 198 -14.98 -3.38 -6.59
N GLY A 199 -13.68 -3.66 -6.74
CA GLY A 199 -13.08 -3.95 -8.05
C GLY A 199 -12.91 -2.73 -8.95
N LEU A 200 -13.31 -1.52 -8.50
CA LEU A 200 -13.26 -0.26 -9.25
C LEU A 200 -12.21 0.69 -8.65
N ASN A 201 -11.48 1.40 -9.50
CA ASN A 201 -10.63 2.51 -9.05
C ASN A 201 -11.49 3.72 -8.64
N LEU A 202 -10.90 4.70 -7.95
CA LEU A 202 -11.63 5.85 -7.41
C LEU A 202 -12.35 6.68 -8.50
N ALA A 203 -11.77 6.80 -9.70
CA ALA A 203 -12.39 7.51 -10.81
C ALA A 203 -13.54 6.71 -11.44
N GLU A 204 -13.38 5.38 -11.58
CA GLU A 204 -14.45 4.47 -12.00
C GLU A 204 -15.62 4.46 -11.01
N ALA A 205 -15.34 4.43 -9.70
CA ALA A 205 -16.34 4.52 -8.64
C ALA A 205 -17.08 5.87 -8.65
N CYS A 206 -16.36 6.97 -8.91
CA CYS A 206 -16.99 8.28 -9.12
C CYS A 206 -17.95 8.25 -10.33
N ARG A 207 -17.51 7.72 -11.48
CA ARG A 207 -18.36 7.59 -12.68
C ARG A 207 -19.56 6.66 -12.48
N ALA A 208 -19.41 5.59 -11.70
CA ALA A 208 -20.44 4.58 -11.49
C ALA A 208 -21.52 5.01 -10.46
N PHE A 209 -21.13 5.75 -9.41
CA PHE A 209 -22.01 6.02 -8.27
C PHE A 209 -22.41 7.49 -8.09
N LEU A 210 -21.78 8.43 -8.79
CA LEU A 210 -22.08 9.87 -8.70
C LEU A 210 -22.82 10.38 -9.94
N PRO A 211 -23.63 11.45 -9.81
CA PRO A 211 -24.25 12.08 -10.98
C PRO A 211 -23.19 12.67 -11.92
N ARG A 212 -23.47 12.62 -13.23
CA ARG A 212 -22.52 12.96 -14.31
C ARG A 212 -21.84 14.32 -14.11
N TRP A 213 -22.57 15.34 -13.66
CA TRP A 213 -22.03 16.69 -13.41
C TRP A 213 -20.90 16.70 -12.37
N MET A 214 -21.05 15.95 -11.28
CA MET A 214 -20.04 15.87 -10.22
C MET A 214 -18.84 15.02 -10.66
N ASN A 215 -19.06 13.99 -11.49
CA ASN A 215 -17.97 13.25 -12.11
C ASN A 215 -17.11 14.12 -13.04
N TYR A 216 -17.71 14.99 -13.87
CA TYR A 216 -16.95 15.95 -14.69
C TYR A 216 -16.18 16.97 -13.85
N LEU A 217 -16.78 17.47 -12.76
CA LEU A 217 -16.13 18.41 -11.85
C LEU A 217 -14.93 17.78 -11.13
N LEU A 218 -15.08 16.54 -10.62
CA LEU A 218 -13.98 15.78 -10.00
C LEU A 218 -12.89 15.42 -11.02
N TYR A 219 -13.26 15.13 -12.27
CA TYR A 219 -12.30 14.94 -13.36
C TYR A 219 -11.45 16.18 -13.62
N VAL A 220 -12.07 17.37 -13.71
CA VAL A 220 -11.34 18.64 -13.89
C VAL A 220 -10.37 18.89 -12.74
N PHE A 221 -10.81 18.69 -11.48
CA PHE A 221 -9.91 18.81 -10.33
C PHE A 221 -8.75 17.81 -10.36
N ALA A 222 -9.00 16.56 -10.76
CA ALA A 222 -7.96 15.55 -10.88
C ALA A 222 -6.93 15.90 -11.98
N GLU A 223 -7.35 16.36 -13.16
CA GLU A 223 -6.43 16.81 -14.21
C GLU A 223 -5.65 18.07 -13.79
N VAL A 224 -6.27 19.02 -13.06
CA VAL A 224 -5.57 20.18 -12.51
C VAL A 224 -4.48 19.76 -11.52
N ALA A 225 -4.75 18.77 -10.65
CA ALA A 225 -3.73 18.20 -9.75
C ALA A 225 -2.61 17.48 -10.53
N ILE A 226 -2.96 16.71 -11.57
CA ILE A 226 -1.98 16.04 -12.44
C ILE A 226 -1.05 17.08 -13.12
N ILE A 227 -1.61 18.15 -13.68
CA ILE A 227 -0.82 19.23 -14.31
C ILE A 227 0.04 19.97 -13.28
N ALA A 228 -0.48 20.24 -12.08
CA ALA A 228 0.30 20.86 -11.00
C ALA A 228 1.50 19.99 -10.57
N THR A 229 1.30 18.68 -10.37
CA THR A 229 2.42 17.76 -10.12
C THR A 229 3.40 17.70 -11.29
N ASP A 230 2.92 17.66 -12.54
CA ASP A 230 3.77 17.62 -13.72
C ASP A 230 4.62 18.90 -13.86
N ILE A 231 4.10 20.08 -13.47
CA ILE A 231 4.88 21.32 -13.34
C ILE A 231 5.98 21.19 -12.27
N ALA A 232 5.65 20.69 -11.07
CA ALA A 232 6.63 20.48 -10.01
C ALA A 232 7.76 19.54 -10.43
N GLU A 233 7.41 18.50 -11.20
CA GLU A 233 8.31 17.49 -11.72
C GLU A 233 9.22 18.02 -12.86
N VAL A 234 8.67 18.77 -13.83
CA VAL A 234 9.44 19.48 -14.87
C VAL A 234 10.47 20.40 -14.22
N ILE A 235 10.02 21.18 -13.23
CA ILE A 235 10.86 22.15 -12.52
C ILE A 235 11.96 21.44 -11.73
N GLY A 236 11.61 20.42 -10.93
CA GLY A 236 12.57 19.63 -10.16
C GLY A 236 13.63 18.97 -11.05
N PHE A 237 13.21 18.39 -12.18
CA PHE A 237 14.12 17.84 -13.18
C PHE A 237 15.04 18.91 -13.78
N ALA A 238 14.51 20.08 -14.15
CA ALA A 238 15.30 21.17 -14.72
C ALA A 238 16.30 21.76 -13.72
N ILE A 239 15.92 21.90 -12.45
CA ILE A 239 16.81 22.32 -11.36
C ILE A 239 17.90 21.25 -11.15
N GLY A 240 17.54 19.97 -10.98
CA GLY A 240 18.49 18.87 -10.80
C GLY A 240 19.52 18.79 -11.93
N LEU A 241 19.07 18.94 -13.19
CA LEU A 241 19.95 18.93 -14.35
C LEU A 241 20.87 20.17 -14.41
N ASN A 242 20.37 21.36 -14.08
CA ASN A 242 21.19 22.58 -14.00
C ASN A 242 22.23 22.50 -12.87
N LEU A 243 21.92 21.82 -11.76
CA LEU A 243 22.85 21.61 -10.65
C LEU A 243 23.91 20.53 -10.98
N LEU A 244 23.55 19.44 -11.69
CA LEU A 244 24.52 18.45 -12.19
C LEU A 244 25.46 19.03 -13.24
N VAL A 245 24.90 19.79 -14.19
CA VAL A 245 25.63 20.34 -15.34
C VAL A 245 25.31 21.85 -15.44
N PRO A 246 26.07 22.71 -14.74
CA PRO A 246 25.84 24.16 -14.71
C PRO A 246 25.84 24.86 -16.09
N ALA A 247 26.39 24.21 -17.12
CA ALA A 247 26.35 24.69 -18.50
C ALA A 247 24.96 24.58 -19.17
N ILE A 248 24.02 23.79 -18.63
CA ILE A 248 22.67 23.62 -19.17
C ILE A 248 21.75 24.67 -18.51
N PRO A 249 21.24 25.69 -19.23
CA PRO A 249 20.33 26.68 -18.65
C PRO A 249 18.96 26.07 -18.31
N LEU A 250 18.24 26.63 -17.34
CA LEU A 250 16.95 26.12 -16.87
C LEU A 250 15.91 25.95 -17.99
N VAL A 251 15.87 26.87 -18.96
CA VAL A 251 15.01 26.76 -20.14
C VAL A 251 15.30 25.49 -20.94
N ALA A 252 16.58 25.16 -21.14
CA ALA A 252 16.98 23.91 -21.80
C ALA A 252 16.68 22.70 -20.91
N GLY A 253 16.84 22.80 -19.59
CA GLY A 253 16.43 21.75 -18.65
C GLY A 253 14.94 21.41 -18.74
N CYS A 254 14.07 22.43 -18.77
CA CYS A 254 12.63 22.25 -18.97
C CYS A 254 12.32 21.62 -20.33
N ALA A 255 13.01 21.99 -21.41
CA ALA A 255 12.83 21.38 -22.73
C ALA A 255 13.33 19.91 -22.78
N ILE A 256 14.49 19.63 -22.19
CA ILE A 256 15.06 18.27 -22.08
C ILE A 256 14.15 17.36 -21.23
N SER A 257 13.39 17.93 -20.29
CA SER A 257 12.41 17.18 -19.48
C SER A 257 11.34 16.45 -20.32
N ILE A 258 11.11 16.82 -21.58
CA ILE A 258 10.20 16.12 -22.52
C ILE A 258 10.78 14.77 -22.98
N LEU A 259 12.10 14.56 -22.87
CA LEU A 259 12.72 13.28 -23.24
C LEU A 259 12.36 12.14 -22.27
N ASP A 260 11.81 12.45 -21.10
CA ASP A 260 11.29 11.45 -20.17
C ASP A 260 10.08 10.67 -20.74
N VAL A 261 9.32 11.30 -21.64
CA VAL A 261 8.22 10.68 -22.39
C VAL A 261 8.76 9.53 -23.25
N MET A 262 10.01 9.64 -23.73
CA MET A 262 10.68 8.55 -24.46
C MET A 262 11.08 7.41 -23.53
N ILE A 263 11.48 7.69 -22.28
CA ILE A 263 11.73 6.65 -21.27
C ILE A 263 10.43 5.88 -20.99
N ILE A 264 9.31 6.59 -20.78
CA ILE A 264 7.99 5.98 -20.62
C ILE A 264 7.60 5.15 -21.85
N LEU A 265 7.86 5.63 -23.06
CA LEU A 265 7.58 4.88 -24.30
C LEU A 265 8.40 3.60 -24.44
N VAL A 266 9.66 3.58 -23.98
CA VAL A 266 10.54 2.39 -24.01
C VAL A 266 10.06 1.31 -23.04
N PHE A 267 9.57 1.70 -21.85
CA PHE A 267 9.10 0.75 -20.83
C PHE A 267 7.62 0.37 -20.94
N TYR A 268 6.77 1.23 -21.53
CA TYR A 268 5.34 0.96 -21.66
C TYR A 268 5.04 -0.03 -22.80
N ARG A 269 4.72 -1.27 -22.41
CA ARG A 269 4.16 -2.29 -23.32
C ARG A 269 2.65 -2.45 -23.05
N PRO A 270 1.73 -1.98 -23.93
CA PRO A 270 0.28 -2.00 -23.68
C PRO A 270 -0.33 -3.41 -23.55
N HIS A 271 0.37 -4.45 -24.01
CA HIS A 271 0.00 -5.85 -23.84
C HIS A 271 1.08 -6.61 -23.06
N GLY A 272 1.65 -5.97 -22.04
CA GLY A 272 2.60 -6.59 -21.14
C GLY A 272 1.97 -7.73 -20.34
N SER A 273 2.51 -8.93 -20.46
CA SER A 273 2.31 -9.99 -19.47
C SER A 273 2.75 -9.52 -18.08
N MET A 274 2.35 -10.21 -17.00
CA MET A 274 2.72 -9.87 -15.62
C MET A 274 4.23 -9.64 -15.37
N ARG A 275 5.11 -10.17 -16.25
CA ARG A 275 6.55 -9.89 -16.23
C ARG A 275 6.88 -8.42 -16.54
N GLY A 276 6.15 -7.78 -17.46
CA GLY A 276 6.34 -6.38 -17.82
C GLY A 276 6.06 -5.44 -16.64
N LEU A 277 4.93 -5.66 -15.95
CA LEU A 277 4.58 -4.91 -14.74
C LEU A 277 5.65 -5.08 -13.65
N ARG A 278 6.12 -6.31 -13.39
CA ARG A 278 7.17 -6.57 -12.39
C ARG A 278 8.52 -5.96 -12.73
N ILE A 279 8.94 -5.98 -14.01
CA ILE A 279 10.19 -5.31 -14.45
C ILE A 279 10.09 -3.80 -14.20
N PHE A 280 8.93 -3.22 -14.51
CA PHE A 280 8.65 -1.81 -14.28
C PHE A 280 8.61 -1.45 -12.78
N GLU A 281 7.98 -2.29 -11.94
CA GLU A 281 8.02 -2.16 -10.47
C GLU A 281 9.46 -2.15 -9.95
N TYR A 282 10.31 -3.11 -10.38
CA TYR A 282 11.71 -3.17 -9.96
C TYR A 282 12.55 -1.98 -10.46
N PHE A 283 12.27 -1.44 -11.64
CA PHE A 283 12.90 -0.21 -12.12
C PHE A 283 12.59 0.98 -11.20
N ILE A 284 11.31 1.16 -10.85
CA ILE A 284 10.85 2.23 -9.95
C ILE A 284 11.43 2.07 -8.54
N ILE A 285 11.45 0.84 -8.00
CA ILE A 285 12.11 0.54 -6.72
C ILE A 285 13.60 0.89 -6.77
N GLY A 286 14.28 0.65 -7.89
CA GLY A 286 15.67 1.04 -8.11
C GLY A 286 15.89 2.56 -8.01
N LEU A 287 14.99 3.37 -8.57
CA LEU A 287 15.03 4.83 -8.44
C LEU A 287 14.84 5.29 -7.00
N VAL A 288 13.84 4.74 -6.28
CA VAL A 288 13.61 5.06 -4.86
C VAL A 288 14.81 4.71 -4.00
N LEU A 289 15.37 3.51 -4.17
CA LEU A 289 16.55 3.08 -3.41
C LEU A 289 17.76 3.97 -3.70
N ALA A 290 17.93 4.46 -4.94
CA ALA A 290 18.98 5.41 -5.26
C ALA A 290 18.80 6.76 -4.52
N VAL A 291 17.58 7.31 -4.49
CA VAL A 291 17.26 8.54 -3.73
C VAL A 291 17.50 8.34 -2.22
N VAL A 292 17.04 7.22 -1.66
CA VAL A 292 17.22 6.88 -0.24
C VAL A 292 18.71 6.73 0.10
N VAL A 293 19.50 6.06 -0.74
CA VAL A 293 20.96 5.96 -0.56
C VAL A 293 21.63 7.33 -0.62
N CYS A 294 21.19 8.22 -1.51
CA CYS A 294 21.70 9.59 -1.59
C CYS A 294 21.49 10.35 -0.26
N PHE A 295 20.29 10.27 0.34
CA PHE A 295 20.02 10.90 1.63
C PHE A 295 20.70 10.20 2.82
N CYS A 296 20.84 8.87 2.81
CA CYS A 296 21.66 8.16 3.80
C CYS A 296 23.11 8.66 3.81
N ILE A 297 23.70 8.90 2.62
CA ILE A 297 25.06 9.45 2.51
C ILE A 297 25.09 10.91 3.03
N GLN A 298 24.14 11.76 2.64
CA GLN A 298 24.08 13.16 3.13
C GLN A 298 23.96 13.23 4.66
N LEU A 299 23.03 12.48 5.26
CA LEU A 299 22.86 12.41 6.72
C LEU A 299 24.14 11.89 7.41
N SER A 300 24.84 10.93 6.82
CA SER A 300 26.10 10.41 7.35
C SER A 300 27.28 11.40 7.27
N LEU A 301 27.15 12.48 6.50
CA LEU A 301 28.17 13.53 6.41
C LEU A 301 27.95 14.65 7.44
N ILE A 302 26.75 14.75 8.03
CA ILE A 302 26.45 15.69 9.12
C ILE A 302 27.07 15.15 10.43
N LYS A 303 27.89 15.98 11.10
CA LYS A 303 28.64 15.57 12.30
C LYS A 303 28.23 16.28 13.59
N ASP A 304 27.75 17.52 13.49
CA ASP A 304 27.64 18.44 14.64
C ASP A 304 26.23 18.53 15.23
N THR A 305 25.33 17.59 14.92
CA THR A 305 23.94 17.59 15.39
C THR A 305 23.67 16.41 16.34
N PRO A 306 23.29 16.66 17.61
CA PRO A 306 22.93 15.59 18.53
C PRO A 306 21.60 14.95 18.12
N VAL A 307 21.61 13.62 17.95
CA VAL A 307 20.45 12.82 17.51
C VAL A 307 19.20 13.05 18.38
N GLY A 308 19.38 13.41 19.66
CA GLY A 308 18.29 13.77 20.58
C GLY A 308 17.48 15.00 20.16
N GLU A 309 18.10 16.02 19.55
CA GLU A 309 17.36 17.21 19.05
C GLU A 309 16.45 16.85 17.88
N VAL A 310 16.91 15.97 16.99
CA VAL A 310 16.11 15.46 15.87
C VAL A 310 14.91 14.67 16.37
N PHE A 311 15.10 13.77 17.35
CA PHE A 311 13.98 13.04 17.95
C PHE A 311 13.00 13.95 18.72
N GLN A 312 13.50 15.01 19.37
CA GLN A 312 12.63 16.02 19.98
C GLN A 312 11.80 16.79 18.95
N GLY A 313 12.28 16.94 17.70
CA GLY A 313 11.52 17.55 16.59
C GLY A 313 10.25 16.78 16.18
N TYR A 314 10.19 15.48 16.46
CA TYR A 314 8.98 14.66 16.26
C TYR A 314 7.95 14.80 17.40
N LEU A 315 8.24 15.55 18.46
CA LEU A 315 7.26 15.87 19.50
C LEU A 315 6.47 17.14 19.11
N PRO A 316 5.17 17.23 19.45
CA PRO A 316 4.36 18.40 19.13
C PRO A 316 4.92 19.66 19.81
N SER A 317 5.16 20.70 19.02
CA SER A 317 5.74 21.96 19.47
C SER A 317 4.80 23.15 19.22
N ARG A 318 4.95 24.23 19.98
CA ARG A 318 4.10 25.43 19.84
C ARG A 318 4.26 26.13 18.48
N ALA A 319 5.38 25.92 17.79
CA ALA A 319 5.66 26.47 16.46
C ALA A 319 4.63 26.05 15.40
N VAL A 320 3.95 24.91 15.58
CA VAL A 320 2.89 24.43 14.66
C VAL A 320 1.64 25.33 14.69
N VAL A 321 1.48 26.16 15.73
CA VAL A 321 0.30 27.03 15.94
C VAL A 321 0.60 28.51 15.63
N GLU A 322 1.86 28.86 15.33
CA GLU A 322 2.25 30.19 14.85
C GLU A 322 1.79 30.36 13.39
N SER A 323 1.47 31.59 12.93
CA SER A 323 0.87 31.79 11.60
C SER A 323 1.75 31.30 10.44
N GLN A 324 3.04 31.61 10.49
CA GLN A 324 4.04 31.18 9.51
C GLN A 324 4.31 29.67 9.59
N GLY A 325 4.35 29.09 10.80
CA GLY A 325 4.48 27.66 11.00
C GLY A 325 3.25 26.87 10.55
N LEU A 326 2.05 27.46 10.66
CA LEU A 326 0.81 26.91 10.14
C LEU A 326 0.79 26.93 8.60
N TYR A 327 1.24 28.02 7.96
CA TYR A 327 1.39 28.08 6.51
C TYR A 327 2.30 26.96 5.99
N GLN A 328 3.50 26.82 6.57
CA GLN A 328 4.44 25.76 6.19
C GLN A 328 3.90 24.36 6.52
N ALA A 329 3.17 24.19 7.62
CA ALA A 329 2.49 22.94 7.95
C ALA A 329 1.37 22.59 6.95
N CYS A 330 0.65 23.57 6.42
CA CYS A 330 -0.32 23.39 5.33
C CYS A 330 0.39 23.02 4.02
N GLY A 331 1.54 23.64 3.73
CA GLY A 331 2.40 23.28 2.60
C GLY A 331 2.86 21.81 2.66
N ILE A 332 3.47 21.39 3.77
CA ILE A 332 3.89 19.99 4.00
C ILE A 332 2.71 19.04 3.80
N LEU A 333 1.54 19.31 4.39
CA LEU A 333 0.37 18.45 4.27
C LEU A 333 -0.12 18.34 2.82
N GLY A 334 -0.17 19.45 2.09
CA GLY A 334 -0.61 19.52 0.70
C GLY A 334 0.35 18.83 -0.28
N ALA A 335 1.66 18.99 -0.10
CA ALA A 335 2.68 18.34 -0.89
C ALA A 335 2.74 16.83 -0.61
N THR A 336 2.64 16.43 0.66
CA THR A 336 2.64 15.00 1.02
C THR A 336 1.40 14.32 0.46
N VAL A 337 0.20 14.77 0.81
CA VAL A 337 -1.04 14.06 0.48
C VAL A 337 -1.50 14.42 -0.94
N MET A 338 -0.80 13.88 -1.94
CA MET A 338 -1.08 14.15 -3.35
C MET A 338 -2.44 13.58 -3.81
N PRO A 339 -3.32 14.38 -4.46
CA PRO A 339 -4.62 13.88 -4.91
C PRO A 339 -4.53 12.80 -6.00
N HIS A 340 -3.58 12.91 -6.93
CA HIS A 340 -3.43 11.95 -8.03
C HIS A 340 -2.97 10.56 -7.52
N SER A 341 -2.17 10.52 -6.45
CA SER A 341 -1.69 9.25 -5.88
C SER A 341 -2.80 8.46 -5.19
N LEU A 342 -3.90 9.10 -4.76
CA LEU A 342 -5.08 8.42 -4.23
C LEU A 342 -5.81 7.61 -5.32
N TYR A 343 -5.91 8.14 -6.54
CA TYR A 343 -6.42 7.39 -7.69
C TYR A 343 -5.52 6.20 -8.00
N LEU A 344 -4.20 6.41 -8.06
CA LEU A 344 -3.21 5.35 -8.25
C LEU A 344 -3.37 4.21 -7.23
N GLY A 345 -3.41 4.54 -5.94
CA GLY A 345 -3.49 3.55 -4.85
C GLY A 345 -4.74 2.69 -4.89
N SER A 346 -5.84 3.21 -5.45
CA SER A 346 -7.06 2.44 -5.68
C SER A 346 -6.99 1.51 -6.90
N GLY A 347 -6.39 1.94 -8.01
CA GLY A 347 -6.33 1.15 -9.25
C GLY A 347 -5.22 0.09 -9.25
N ILE A 348 -4.06 0.40 -8.68
CA ILE A 348 -2.85 -0.41 -8.84
C ILE A 348 -2.95 -1.79 -8.17
N VAL A 349 -3.84 -1.93 -7.19
CA VAL A 349 -4.10 -3.19 -6.47
C VAL A 349 -4.99 -4.14 -7.29
N GLN A 350 -5.83 -3.64 -8.21
CA GLN A 350 -6.75 -4.45 -9.05
C GLN A 350 -6.02 -5.58 -9.81
N ALA A 351 -4.83 -5.28 -10.35
CA ALA A 351 -4.01 -6.25 -11.09
C ALA A 351 -3.60 -7.45 -10.21
N ARG A 352 -3.39 -7.24 -8.91
CA ARG A 352 -3.02 -8.29 -7.94
C ARG A 352 -4.21 -9.15 -7.53
N LEU A 353 -5.41 -8.59 -7.43
CA LEU A 353 -6.62 -9.38 -7.21
C LEU A 353 -6.87 -10.30 -8.39
N ARG A 354 -6.77 -9.78 -9.63
CA ARG A 354 -6.93 -10.59 -10.84
C ARG A 354 -5.87 -11.69 -10.91
N GLU A 355 -4.59 -11.40 -10.64
CA GLU A 355 -3.51 -12.40 -10.55
C GLU A 355 -3.83 -13.50 -9.50
N TYR A 356 -4.38 -13.12 -8.34
CA TYR A 356 -4.78 -14.07 -7.30
C TYR A 356 -5.94 -14.97 -7.76
N ASP A 357 -6.99 -14.40 -8.35
CA ASP A 357 -8.16 -15.16 -8.79
C ASP A 357 -7.84 -16.07 -9.99
N THR A 358 -7.02 -15.62 -10.95
CA THR A 358 -6.49 -16.48 -12.02
C THR A 358 -5.71 -17.66 -11.45
N LYS A 359 -4.81 -17.43 -10.49
CA LYS A 359 -3.93 -18.47 -9.94
C LYS A 359 -4.67 -19.54 -9.12
N HIS A 360 -5.82 -19.21 -8.53
CA HIS A 360 -6.62 -20.14 -7.73
C HIS A 360 -7.84 -20.68 -8.50
N ASN A 361 -7.93 -20.48 -9.82
CA ASN A 361 -9.08 -20.86 -10.65
C ASN A 361 -10.42 -20.34 -10.09
N LEU A 362 -10.40 -19.10 -9.58
CA LEU A 362 -11.57 -18.41 -9.02
C LEU A 362 -12.21 -17.44 -10.01
N LEU A 363 -11.64 -17.24 -11.21
CA LEU A 363 -12.34 -16.56 -12.29
C LEU A 363 -13.50 -17.42 -12.80
N PRO A 364 -14.60 -16.82 -13.29
CA PRO A 364 -15.57 -17.56 -14.08
C PRO A 364 -14.86 -18.25 -15.26
N PRO A 365 -15.35 -19.42 -15.74
CA PRO A 365 -15.04 -19.81 -17.11
C PRO A 365 -15.39 -18.64 -18.03
N GLU A 366 -14.52 -18.35 -18.99
CA GLU A 366 -14.75 -17.27 -19.94
C GLU A 366 -16.10 -17.52 -20.62
N MET A 367 -16.93 -16.48 -20.80
CA MET A 367 -18.02 -16.59 -21.76
C MET A 367 -17.34 -16.70 -23.12
N ASP A 368 -17.37 -17.91 -23.69
CA ASP A 368 -16.83 -18.20 -25.01
C ASP A 368 -17.30 -17.13 -26.00
N GLU A 369 -16.33 -16.52 -26.68
CA GLU A 369 -16.47 -15.72 -27.91
C GLU A 369 -17.82 -15.01 -28.12
N VAL A 370 -18.19 -14.08 -27.23
CA VAL A 370 -19.26 -13.11 -27.54
C VAL A 370 -18.75 -12.19 -28.65
N ASP A 371 -19.19 -12.46 -29.87
CA ASP A 371 -18.88 -11.81 -31.15
C ASP A 371 -18.30 -10.39 -31.05
N LEU A 372 -17.00 -10.26 -31.38
CA LEU A 372 -16.31 -8.96 -31.54
C LEU A 372 -16.75 -8.16 -32.78
N ASN A 373 -17.92 -8.48 -33.35
CA ASN A 373 -18.53 -7.84 -34.52
C ASN A 373 -19.84 -7.07 -34.19
N GLY A 374 -20.26 -7.02 -32.92
CA GLY A 374 -21.42 -6.23 -32.47
C GLY A 374 -21.03 -4.87 -31.88
N ASP A 375 -21.60 -3.78 -32.40
CA ASP A 375 -21.21 -2.38 -32.10
C ASP A 375 -21.70 -1.84 -30.74
N SER A 376 -21.80 -2.68 -29.71
CA SER A 376 -22.30 -2.32 -28.37
C SER A 376 -21.75 -3.23 -27.25
N ILE A 377 -20.46 -3.08 -26.94
CA ILE A 377 -19.83 -3.80 -25.81
C ILE A 377 -20.14 -3.08 -24.49
N ASP A 378 -21.21 -3.49 -23.82
CA ASP A 378 -21.45 -3.17 -22.40
C ASP A 378 -20.41 -3.91 -21.53
N LYS A 379 -19.32 -3.20 -21.24
CA LYS A 379 -18.18 -3.74 -20.49
C LYS A 379 -18.61 -4.31 -19.13
N GLY A 380 -18.40 -5.60 -18.93
CA GLY A 380 -18.52 -6.23 -17.62
C GLY A 380 -17.42 -5.74 -16.66
N TYR A 381 -17.82 -5.17 -15.51
CA TYR A 381 -16.89 -4.78 -14.45
C TYR A 381 -16.46 -6.01 -13.64
N TYR A 382 -15.15 -6.19 -13.43
CA TYR A 382 -14.60 -7.28 -12.62
C TYR A 382 -14.93 -7.07 -11.13
N VAL A 383 -15.60 -8.07 -10.54
CA VAL A 383 -15.93 -8.14 -9.12
C VAL A 383 -15.06 -9.25 -8.49
N PRO A 384 -14.15 -8.93 -7.56
CA PRO A 384 -13.19 -9.90 -7.03
C PRO A 384 -13.76 -10.94 -6.07
N SER A 385 -13.05 -12.05 -5.87
CA SER A 385 -13.44 -13.08 -4.90
C SER A 385 -13.24 -12.64 -3.45
N ALA A 386 -14.08 -13.15 -2.53
CA ALA A 386 -13.95 -12.86 -1.09
C ALA A 386 -12.59 -13.31 -0.51
N LYS A 387 -11.97 -14.34 -1.10
CA LYS A 387 -10.62 -14.82 -0.73
C LYS A 387 -9.52 -13.87 -1.19
N ALA A 388 -9.59 -13.39 -2.44
CA ALA A 388 -8.68 -12.36 -2.96
C ALA A 388 -8.76 -11.08 -2.13
N ILE A 389 -9.97 -10.63 -1.78
CA ILE A 389 -10.20 -9.44 -0.96
C ILE A 389 -9.53 -9.59 0.41
N LYS A 390 -9.83 -10.65 1.16
CA LYS A 390 -9.24 -10.90 2.50
C LYS A 390 -7.70 -10.97 2.45
N HIS A 391 -7.13 -11.58 1.40
CA HIS A 391 -5.68 -11.66 1.20
C HIS A 391 -5.04 -10.30 0.82
N SER A 392 -5.64 -9.59 -0.13
CA SER A 392 -5.10 -8.34 -0.68
C SER A 392 -5.23 -7.19 0.32
N LEU A 393 -6.36 -7.07 1.04
CA LEU A 393 -6.51 -6.07 2.11
C LEU A 393 -5.40 -6.21 3.16
N LYS A 394 -5.08 -7.43 3.60
CA LYS A 394 -4.03 -7.66 4.59
C LYS A 394 -2.63 -7.39 4.02
N THR A 395 -2.33 -7.89 2.83
CA THR A 395 -0.99 -7.82 2.25
C THR A 395 -0.66 -6.43 1.71
N SER A 396 -1.51 -5.86 0.85
CA SER A 396 -1.27 -4.57 0.20
C SER A 396 -1.33 -3.40 1.17
N THR A 397 -2.20 -3.44 2.19
CA THR A 397 -2.22 -2.39 3.24
C THR A 397 -0.99 -2.44 4.13
N ALA A 398 -0.48 -3.64 4.44
CA ALA A 398 0.76 -3.78 5.21
C ALA A 398 1.98 -3.33 4.39
N GLU A 399 2.05 -3.71 3.12
CA GLU A 399 3.11 -3.29 2.19
C GLU A 399 3.12 -1.76 2.01
N LEU A 400 1.96 -1.15 1.75
CA LEU A 400 1.77 0.30 1.68
C LEU A 400 2.24 0.98 2.97
N SER A 401 1.70 0.55 4.11
CA SER A 401 2.02 1.15 5.42
C SER A 401 3.51 1.10 5.72
N ILE A 402 4.16 -0.05 5.46
CA ILE A 402 5.61 -0.17 5.61
C ILE A 402 6.32 0.76 4.63
N SER A 403 5.96 0.74 3.34
CA SER A 403 6.68 1.51 2.31
C SER A 403 6.63 3.03 2.55
N LEU A 404 5.47 3.60 2.88
CA LEU A 404 5.36 5.03 3.20
C LEU A 404 6.01 5.36 4.54
N PHE A 405 5.91 4.49 5.55
CA PHE A 405 6.52 4.74 6.87
C PHE A 405 8.05 4.61 6.85
N THR A 406 8.63 3.76 6.00
CA THR A 406 10.09 3.55 5.97
C THR A 406 10.81 4.36 4.89
N PHE A 407 10.18 4.65 3.74
CA PHE A 407 10.86 5.34 2.64
C PHE A 407 10.40 6.80 2.48
N ALA A 408 9.10 7.06 2.36
CA ALA A 408 8.60 8.43 2.20
C ALA A 408 8.88 9.28 3.44
N LEU A 409 8.51 8.81 4.63
CA LEU A 409 8.84 9.49 5.90
C LEU A 409 10.34 9.72 6.07
N PHE A 410 11.17 8.74 5.72
CA PHE A 410 12.62 8.86 5.84
C PHE A 410 13.16 9.95 4.92
N VAL A 411 12.76 9.99 3.65
CA VAL A 411 13.25 10.99 2.69
C VAL A 411 12.79 12.39 3.09
N ASN A 412 11.51 12.58 3.38
CA ASN A 412 10.95 13.89 3.74
C ASN A 412 11.58 14.43 5.05
N SER A 413 11.75 13.54 6.04
CA SER A 413 12.46 13.89 7.28
C SER A 413 13.94 14.16 7.05
N ALA A 414 14.61 13.41 6.18
CA ALA A 414 16.02 13.63 5.84
C ALA A 414 16.22 14.99 5.16
N ILE A 415 15.35 15.36 4.21
CA ILE A 415 15.36 16.67 3.56
C ILE A 415 15.22 17.80 4.60
N LEU A 416 14.23 17.71 5.48
CA LEU A 416 13.99 18.71 6.52
C LEU A 416 15.17 18.82 7.49
N ILE A 417 15.75 17.68 7.94
CA ILE A 417 16.94 17.67 8.80
C ILE A 417 18.15 18.31 8.09
N VAL A 418 18.42 17.92 6.85
CA VAL A 418 19.55 18.44 6.05
C VAL A 418 19.42 19.94 5.83
N ALA A 419 18.21 20.43 5.51
CA ALA A 419 17.92 21.86 5.41
C ALA A 419 18.06 22.58 6.77
N GLY A 420 17.50 22.00 7.84
CA GLY A 420 17.55 22.57 9.19
C GLY A 420 18.94 22.65 9.80
N VAL A 421 19.85 21.74 9.45
CA VAL A 421 21.27 21.85 9.84
C VAL A 421 22.01 22.90 9.02
N SER A 422 21.69 23.03 7.73
CA SER A 422 22.49 23.82 6.78
C SER A 422 22.02 25.28 6.64
N LEU A 423 20.74 25.59 6.88
CA LEU A 423 20.14 26.91 6.62
C LEU A 423 19.64 27.63 7.90
N TYR A 424 19.38 26.92 8.99
CA TYR A 424 18.71 27.53 10.15
C TYR A 424 19.57 28.62 10.82
N GLY A 425 18.97 29.80 11.00
CA GLY A 425 19.63 30.98 11.57
C GLY A 425 20.32 31.88 10.54
N ASN A 426 20.25 31.55 9.26
CA ASN A 426 20.73 32.41 8.17
C ASN A 426 19.65 33.47 7.81
N PRO A 427 19.95 34.77 7.62
CA PRO A 427 18.93 35.77 7.32
C PRO A 427 18.15 35.54 6.02
N GLU A 428 18.72 34.79 5.07
CA GLU A 428 18.08 34.42 3.79
C GLU A 428 17.19 33.17 3.90
N ALA A 429 17.07 32.55 5.08
CA ALA A 429 16.32 31.31 5.30
C ALA A 429 14.79 31.34 4.96
N PRO A 430 14.05 32.47 5.04
CA PRO A 430 12.62 32.48 4.68
C PRO A 430 12.37 32.17 3.20
N ASP A 431 13.27 32.62 2.32
CA ASP A 431 13.18 32.48 0.85
C ASP A 431 14.01 31.28 0.34
N ALA A 432 14.25 30.28 1.18
CA ALA A 432 15.14 29.15 0.92
C ALA A 432 14.71 28.30 -0.30
N ASP A 433 15.31 28.56 -1.46
CA ASP A 433 15.11 27.78 -2.68
C ASP A 433 16.03 26.55 -2.78
N ILE A 434 15.71 25.65 -3.71
CA ILE A 434 16.45 24.40 -3.92
C ILE A 434 17.92 24.66 -4.33
N PHE A 435 18.21 25.80 -4.96
CA PHE A 435 19.57 26.20 -5.33
C PHE A 435 20.40 26.56 -4.09
N SER A 436 19.81 27.28 -3.13
CA SER A 436 20.44 27.68 -1.87
C SER A 436 20.86 26.46 -1.05
N ILE A 437 20.02 25.42 -0.95
CA ILE A 437 20.41 24.16 -0.27
C ILE A 437 21.63 23.55 -0.96
N HIS A 438 21.59 23.40 -2.29
CA HIS A 438 22.67 22.76 -3.02
C HIS A 438 24.00 23.49 -2.81
N GLN A 439 23.98 24.82 -2.85
CA GLN A 439 25.16 25.64 -2.57
C GLN A 439 25.63 25.47 -1.12
N LEU A 440 24.72 25.58 -0.15
CA LEU A 440 25.09 25.43 1.27
C LEU A 440 25.59 24.02 1.61
N LEU A 441 25.06 22.95 1.01
CA LEU A 441 25.60 21.59 1.15
C LEU A 441 26.98 21.43 0.48
N THR A 442 27.18 22.11 -0.65
CA THR A 442 28.46 22.15 -1.35
C THR A 442 29.54 22.81 -0.51
N ASP A 443 29.20 23.91 0.17
CA ASP A 443 30.13 24.78 0.91
C ASP A 443 30.34 24.34 2.36
N SER A 444 29.30 23.85 3.05
CA SER A 444 29.38 23.42 4.47
C SER A 444 29.76 21.96 4.67
N ILE A 445 29.35 21.06 3.76
CA ILE A 445 29.61 19.61 3.88
C ILE A 445 30.68 19.17 2.90
N SER A 446 30.37 19.19 1.60
CA SER A 446 31.31 18.92 0.51
C SER A 446 30.66 19.07 -0.87
N LYS A 447 31.48 19.29 -1.91
CA LYS A 447 31.06 19.21 -3.31
C LYS A 447 30.35 17.89 -3.66
N ALA A 448 30.74 16.78 -3.01
CA ALA A 448 30.08 15.49 -3.20
C ALA A 448 28.63 15.50 -2.67
N ALA A 449 28.37 16.13 -1.51
CA ALA A 449 27.03 16.26 -0.95
C ALA A 449 26.08 17.03 -1.89
N GLY A 450 26.55 18.14 -2.47
CA GLY A 450 25.81 18.89 -3.51
C GLY A 450 25.45 18.03 -4.72
N THR A 451 26.45 17.35 -5.33
CA THR A 451 26.18 16.48 -6.50
C THR A 451 25.23 15.32 -6.20
N ILE A 452 25.31 14.74 -5.00
CA ILE A 452 24.40 13.68 -4.54
C ILE A 452 22.97 14.21 -4.34
N PHE A 453 22.82 15.43 -3.81
CA PHE A 453 21.52 16.10 -3.66
C PHE A 453 20.86 16.37 -5.01
N ALA A 454 21.62 16.95 -5.95
CA ALA A 454 21.12 17.23 -7.29
C ALA A 454 20.79 15.95 -8.08
N LEU A 455 21.54 14.86 -7.88
CA LEU A 455 21.24 13.55 -8.47
C LEU A 455 19.95 12.96 -7.89
N ALA A 456 19.76 13.04 -6.57
CA ALA A 456 18.53 12.59 -5.91
C ALA A 456 17.30 13.35 -6.46
N LEU A 457 17.40 14.67 -6.62
CA LEU A 457 16.34 15.52 -7.19
C LEU A 457 16.00 15.14 -8.64
N LEU A 458 17.01 14.88 -9.47
CA LEU A 458 16.82 14.44 -10.86
C LEU A 458 16.09 13.08 -10.93
N LEU A 459 16.53 12.12 -10.12
CA LEU A 459 15.93 10.77 -10.06
C LEU A 459 14.51 10.79 -9.50
N SER A 460 14.28 11.62 -8.48
CA SER A 460 12.96 11.92 -7.90
C SER A 460 11.99 12.39 -8.99
N GLY A 461 12.34 13.43 -9.75
CA GLY A 461 11.51 13.95 -10.85
C GLY A 461 11.14 12.87 -11.88
N VAL A 462 12.13 12.13 -12.41
CA VAL A 462 11.88 11.03 -13.37
C VAL A 462 10.94 9.97 -12.79
N SER A 463 11.08 9.63 -11.50
CA SER A 463 10.24 8.62 -10.85
C SER A 463 8.79 9.09 -10.64
N ALA A 464 8.59 10.35 -10.22
CA ALA A 464 7.28 10.95 -9.99
C ALA A 464 6.48 11.10 -11.30
N GLY A 465 7.14 11.44 -12.41
CA GLY A 465 6.48 11.61 -13.70
C GLY A 465 5.90 10.35 -14.32
N ILE A 466 6.59 9.24 -14.10
CA ILE A 466 6.08 7.91 -14.45
C ILE A 466 4.79 7.61 -13.66
N VAL A 467 4.76 7.91 -12.37
CA VAL A 467 3.58 7.71 -11.52
C VAL A 467 2.43 8.65 -11.90
N CYS A 468 2.73 9.93 -12.15
CA CYS A 468 1.79 10.94 -12.63
C CYS A 468 1.09 10.50 -13.94
N THR A 469 1.84 9.90 -14.87
CA THR A 469 1.30 9.34 -16.12
C THR A 469 0.28 8.23 -15.88
N ILE A 470 0.58 7.28 -14.97
CA ILE A 470 -0.32 6.16 -14.65
C ILE A 470 -1.57 6.65 -13.92
N ALA A 471 -1.40 7.53 -12.92
CA ALA A 471 -2.51 8.15 -12.19
C ALA A 471 -3.45 8.88 -13.16
N GLY A 472 -2.88 9.64 -14.11
CA GLY A 472 -3.65 10.29 -15.16
C GLY A 472 -4.44 9.31 -16.02
N GLN A 473 -3.83 8.24 -16.53
CA GLN A 473 -4.56 7.22 -17.29
C GLN A 473 -5.76 6.67 -16.50
N MET A 474 -5.55 6.31 -15.23
CA MET A 474 -6.64 5.83 -14.36
C MET A 474 -7.76 6.86 -14.22
N VAL A 475 -7.42 8.15 -14.12
CA VAL A 475 -8.39 9.26 -14.05
C VAL A 475 -9.22 9.40 -15.34
N SER A 476 -8.61 9.50 -16.54
CA SER A 476 -9.40 9.72 -17.77
C SER A 476 -10.10 8.45 -18.27
N GLU A 477 -9.50 7.26 -18.11
CA GLU A 477 -10.19 6.01 -18.42
C GLU A 477 -11.33 5.75 -17.43
N GLY A 478 -11.09 6.01 -16.13
CA GLY A 478 -12.09 5.82 -15.08
C GLY A 478 -13.25 6.82 -15.14
N ALA A 479 -12.97 8.12 -15.27
CA ALA A 479 -13.98 9.18 -15.23
C ALA A 479 -14.64 9.46 -16.60
N LEU A 480 -13.91 9.32 -17.72
CA LEU A 480 -14.41 9.65 -19.07
C LEU A 480 -14.55 8.44 -20.02
N ASN A 481 -14.10 7.23 -19.65
CA ASN A 481 -13.89 6.10 -20.58
C ASN A 481 -12.93 6.41 -21.75
N TRP A 482 -12.12 7.48 -21.67
CA TRP A 482 -11.32 7.94 -22.79
C TRP A 482 -10.00 7.17 -22.91
N LYS A 483 -9.97 6.18 -23.80
CA LYS A 483 -8.80 5.34 -24.08
C LYS A 483 -7.76 6.09 -24.94
N VAL A 484 -6.82 6.78 -24.30
CA VAL A 484 -5.67 7.42 -24.96
C VAL A 484 -4.41 6.61 -24.65
N ARG A 485 -3.52 6.41 -25.64
CA ARG A 485 -2.21 5.78 -25.42
C ARG A 485 -1.40 6.62 -24.41
N PRO A 486 -0.77 6.05 -23.37
CA PRO A 486 -0.15 6.83 -22.30
C PRO A 486 0.94 7.76 -22.78
N TRP A 487 1.74 7.38 -23.77
CA TRP A 487 2.78 8.25 -24.32
C TRP A 487 2.18 9.51 -24.97
N LEU A 488 1.03 9.39 -25.63
CA LEU A 488 0.35 10.53 -26.27
C LEU A 488 -0.30 11.41 -25.21
N ARG A 489 -0.89 10.80 -24.18
CA ARG A 489 -1.44 11.50 -23.03
C ARG A 489 -0.35 12.26 -22.25
N ARG A 490 0.76 11.59 -21.94
CA ARG A 490 1.92 12.19 -21.27
C ARG A 490 2.57 13.26 -22.12
N LEU A 491 2.69 13.09 -23.44
CA LEU A 491 3.15 14.16 -24.33
C LEU A 491 2.22 15.38 -24.27
N ALA A 492 0.90 15.18 -24.23
CA ALA A 492 -0.07 16.27 -24.12
C ALA A 492 0.00 16.99 -22.77
N THR A 493 -0.04 16.26 -21.63
CA THR A 493 0.10 16.87 -20.29
C THR A 493 1.45 17.55 -20.13
N ARG A 494 2.53 16.92 -20.60
CA ARG A 494 3.90 17.46 -20.57
C ARG A 494 4.04 18.72 -21.42
N SER A 495 3.37 18.79 -22.56
CA SER A 495 3.34 20.02 -23.36
C SER A 495 2.63 21.17 -22.62
N ILE A 496 1.54 20.85 -21.89
CA ILE A 496 0.79 21.81 -21.09
C ILE A 496 1.58 22.29 -19.86
N SER A 497 2.36 21.43 -19.20
CA SER A 497 3.17 21.76 -18.02
C SER A 497 4.53 22.40 -18.34
N VAL A 498 5.21 21.94 -19.40
CA VAL A 498 6.51 22.49 -19.83
C VAL A 498 6.39 23.90 -20.40
N THR A 499 5.30 24.22 -21.11
CA THR A 499 5.10 25.56 -21.69
C THR A 499 5.19 26.70 -20.66
N PRO A 500 4.39 26.74 -19.57
CA PRO A 500 4.53 27.78 -18.55
C PRO A 500 5.88 27.70 -17.83
N SER A 501 6.41 26.49 -17.59
CA SER A 501 7.71 26.30 -16.95
C SER A 501 8.87 26.92 -17.76
N ILE A 502 8.85 26.79 -19.09
CA ILE A 502 9.80 27.44 -20.01
C ILE A 502 9.64 28.97 -19.99
N VAL A 503 8.40 29.47 -20.04
CA VAL A 503 8.13 30.92 -20.03
C VAL A 503 8.63 31.55 -18.73
N ILE A 504 8.34 30.94 -17.58
CA ILE A 504 8.78 31.41 -16.26
C ILE A 504 10.30 31.34 -16.14
N ALA A 505 10.93 30.22 -16.55
CA ALA A 505 12.38 30.07 -16.54
C ALA A 505 13.11 31.06 -17.47
N GLY A 506 12.49 31.44 -18.59
CA GLY A 506 13.05 32.41 -19.53
C GLY A 506 12.84 33.88 -19.14
N ALA A 507 11.71 34.21 -18.54
CA ALA A 507 11.35 35.60 -18.18
C ALA A 507 11.81 36.01 -16.77
N VAL A 508 11.75 35.12 -15.79
CA VAL A 508 12.03 35.41 -14.37
C VAL A 508 13.28 34.68 -13.86
N GLY A 509 13.62 33.53 -14.45
CA GLY A 509 14.78 32.74 -14.03
C GLY A 509 14.53 31.98 -12.72
N ARG A 510 15.59 31.83 -11.90
CA ARG A 510 15.59 30.93 -10.71
C ARG A 510 14.43 31.19 -9.74
N LYS A 511 14.19 32.46 -9.37
CA LYS A 511 13.16 32.84 -8.38
C LYS A 511 11.76 32.42 -8.83
N GLY A 512 11.35 32.82 -10.03
CA GLY A 512 10.04 32.45 -10.57
C GLY A 512 9.85 30.94 -10.74
N VAL A 513 10.92 30.20 -11.05
CA VAL A 513 10.88 28.73 -11.10
C VAL A 513 10.65 28.12 -9.70
N SER A 514 11.26 28.66 -8.65
CA SER A 514 11.00 28.24 -7.26
C SER A 514 9.59 28.63 -6.79
N GLU A 515 9.13 29.83 -7.11
CA GLU A 515 7.77 30.30 -6.82
C GLU A 515 6.71 29.42 -7.50
N ALA A 516 6.94 29.03 -8.76
CA ALA A 516 6.06 28.13 -9.50
C ALA A 516 6.00 26.72 -8.89
N LEU A 517 7.13 26.20 -8.39
CA LEU A 517 7.19 24.92 -7.66
C LEU A 517 6.39 24.96 -6.34
N ASN A 518 6.46 26.06 -5.61
CA ASN A 518 5.67 26.27 -4.38
C ASN A 518 4.18 26.44 -4.71
N ALA A 519 3.85 27.23 -5.73
CA ALA A 519 2.47 27.47 -6.16
C ALA A 519 1.76 26.18 -6.60
N SER A 520 2.46 25.23 -7.23
CA SER A 520 1.85 23.93 -7.56
C SER A 520 1.48 23.11 -6.32
N GLN A 521 2.21 23.23 -5.20
CA GLN A 521 1.85 22.54 -3.95
C GLN A 521 0.58 23.14 -3.33
N VAL A 522 0.40 24.45 -3.43
CA VAL A 522 -0.83 25.13 -3.01
C VAL A 522 -2.02 24.65 -3.86
N VAL A 523 -1.87 24.54 -5.18
CA VAL A 523 -2.93 23.99 -6.05
C VAL A 523 -3.28 22.54 -5.67
N LEU A 524 -2.29 21.71 -5.33
CA LEU A 524 -2.51 20.34 -4.84
C LEU A 524 -3.27 20.33 -3.50
N SER A 525 -2.91 21.20 -2.54
CA SER A 525 -3.63 21.34 -1.27
C SER A 525 -5.08 21.76 -1.47
N VAL A 526 -5.35 22.62 -2.46
CA VAL A 526 -6.70 23.10 -2.80
C VAL A 526 -7.59 21.99 -3.36
N VAL A 527 -7.05 21.12 -4.21
CA VAL A 527 -7.80 20.01 -4.82
C VAL A 527 -8.08 18.87 -3.81
N LEU A 528 -7.18 18.65 -2.85
CA LEU A 528 -7.20 17.46 -1.98
C LEU A 528 -8.54 17.18 -1.26
N PRO A 529 -9.24 18.15 -0.64
CA PRO A 529 -10.52 17.88 0.03
C PRO A 529 -11.61 17.36 -0.93
N PHE A 530 -11.58 17.78 -2.21
CA PHE A 530 -12.56 17.37 -3.20
C PHE A 530 -12.33 15.93 -3.69
N VAL A 531 -11.08 15.47 -3.76
CA VAL A 531 -10.73 14.09 -4.13
C VAL A 531 -10.91 13.12 -2.96
N THR A 532 -10.66 13.56 -1.73
CA THR A 532 -10.81 12.72 -0.52
C THR A 532 -12.26 12.58 -0.05
N ALA A 533 -13.13 13.57 -0.30
CA ALA A 533 -14.56 13.48 0.04
C ALA A 533 -15.29 12.25 -0.55
N PRO A 534 -15.24 11.96 -1.88
CA PRO A 534 -15.90 10.78 -2.44
C PRO A 534 -15.29 9.46 -1.94
N LEU A 535 -13.97 9.41 -1.73
CA LEU A 535 -13.27 8.25 -1.16
C LEU A 535 -13.83 7.89 0.23
N ILE A 536 -13.98 8.88 1.12
CA ILE A 536 -14.52 8.69 2.46
C ILE A 536 -16.00 8.31 2.38
N TYR A 537 -16.77 8.98 1.53
CA TYR A 537 -18.19 8.69 1.30
C TYR A 537 -18.45 7.25 0.84
N PHE A 538 -17.65 6.72 -0.10
CA PHE A 538 -17.77 5.33 -0.56
C PHE A 538 -17.34 4.33 0.51
N THR A 539 -16.20 4.56 1.17
CA THR A 539 -15.66 3.62 2.18
C THR A 539 -16.47 3.56 3.47
N CYS A 540 -17.28 4.58 3.77
CA CYS A 540 -18.14 4.63 4.95
C CYS A 540 -19.60 4.19 4.72
N ARG A 541 -19.99 3.78 3.49
CA ARG A 541 -21.36 3.35 3.18
C ARG A 541 -21.46 1.89 2.77
N ASP A 542 -22.26 1.13 3.54
CA ASP A 542 -22.60 -0.27 3.24
C ASP A 542 -23.03 -0.49 1.79
N LYS A 543 -23.84 0.40 1.20
CA LYS A 543 -24.36 0.29 -0.18
C LYS A 543 -23.26 0.06 -1.24
N PHE A 544 -22.05 0.56 -1.01
CA PHE A 544 -20.93 0.41 -1.95
C PHE A 544 -19.90 -0.64 -1.50
N MET A 545 -19.90 -1.01 -0.21
CA MET A 545 -18.89 -1.85 0.43
C MET A 545 -19.47 -3.23 0.82
N THR A 546 -20.05 -3.95 -0.14
CA THR A 546 -20.65 -5.28 0.08
C THR A 546 -20.06 -6.33 -0.86
N VAL A 547 -19.71 -7.48 -0.31
CA VAL A 547 -19.23 -8.67 -1.03
C VAL A 547 -20.24 -9.80 -0.84
N ARG A 548 -20.64 -10.51 -1.91
CA ARG A 548 -21.47 -11.73 -1.80
C ARG A 548 -20.55 -12.97 -1.69
N ASP A 549 -20.41 -13.50 -0.48
CA ASP A 549 -19.68 -14.72 -0.09
C ASP A 549 -20.68 -15.91 -0.09
N GLY A 550 -20.98 -16.46 -1.27
CA GLY A 550 -21.95 -17.56 -1.46
C GLY A 550 -21.29 -18.87 -1.95
N PRO A 551 -22.04 -19.98 -2.05
CA PRO A 551 -21.54 -21.23 -2.62
C PRO A 551 -21.15 -21.01 -4.09
N GLY A 552 -19.85 -21.04 -4.39
CA GLY A 552 -19.29 -20.52 -5.64
C GLY A 552 -18.64 -19.13 -5.51
N GLY A 553 -18.03 -18.80 -4.36
CA GLY A 553 -17.36 -17.53 -4.04
C GLY A 553 -16.09 -17.19 -4.83
N GLY A 554 -16.11 -17.39 -6.15
CA GLY A 554 -15.15 -16.84 -7.11
C GLY A 554 -15.43 -15.38 -7.47
N ALA A 555 -14.61 -14.85 -8.36
CA ALA A 555 -14.84 -13.57 -9.03
C ALA A 555 -16.02 -13.64 -10.01
N ARG A 556 -16.54 -12.48 -10.40
CA ARG A 556 -17.64 -12.34 -11.38
C ARG A 556 -17.41 -11.13 -12.28
N PHE A 557 -18.14 -11.04 -13.38
CA PHE A 557 -18.27 -9.82 -14.17
C PHE A 557 -19.71 -9.29 -14.05
N ARG A 558 -19.86 -7.99 -13.79
CA ARG A 558 -21.17 -7.30 -13.77
C ARG A 558 -21.31 -6.48 -15.03
N ILE A 559 -22.19 -6.89 -15.95
CA ILE A 559 -22.54 -6.12 -17.15
C ILE A 559 -23.20 -4.80 -16.71
N GLY A 560 -22.84 -3.70 -17.37
CA GLY A 560 -23.29 -2.36 -17.00
C GLY A 560 -24.12 -1.71 -18.08
N GLY A 561 -25.41 -2.06 -18.15
CA GLY A 561 -26.39 -1.47 -19.06
C GLY A 561 -27.74 -1.22 -18.37
N GLY A 562 -28.48 -0.22 -18.86
CA GLY A 562 -29.91 -0.03 -18.55
C GLY A 562 -30.28 0.57 -17.19
N GLY A 563 -30.74 1.82 -17.18
CA GLY A 563 -31.66 2.27 -16.14
C GLY A 563 -33.07 1.83 -16.51
N GLY A 564 -33.56 0.74 -15.92
CA GLY A 564 -34.90 0.21 -16.17
C GLY A 564 -35.15 -1.14 -15.49
N THR A 565 -36.04 -1.14 -14.48
CA THR A 565 -36.91 -2.27 -14.10
C THR A 565 -36.33 -3.65 -13.74
N ASP A 566 -35.04 -3.78 -13.42
CA ASP A 566 -34.50 -5.00 -12.77
C ASP A 566 -34.31 -4.84 -11.23
N ASP A 567 -34.61 -3.67 -10.66
CA ASP A 567 -34.51 -3.40 -9.21
C ASP A 567 -35.79 -3.78 -8.43
N GLU A 568 -36.86 -4.29 -9.08
CA GLU A 568 -38.14 -4.64 -8.42
C GLU A 568 -38.39 -6.14 -8.17
N GLU A 569 -37.53 -7.05 -8.65
CA GLU A 569 -37.69 -8.50 -8.39
C GLU A 569 -36.48 -9.15 -7.69
N SER A 570 -35.95 -8.48 -6.66
CA SER A 570 -35.20 -9.16 -5.60
C SER A 570 -35.46 -8.61 -4.19
N THR A 571 -36.73 -8.37 -3.85
CA THR A 571 -37.20 -8.25 -2.45
C THR A 571 -37.40 -9.61 -1.76
N THR A 572 -36.78 -10.67 -2.30
CA THR A 572 -36.57 -11.93 -1.58
C THR A 572 -35.64 -11.70 -0.39
N ALA A 573 -35.92 -12.42 0.72
CA ALA A 573 -35.25 -12.34 2.01
C ALA A 573 -33.71 -12.31 1.93
N PRO A 574 -32.99 -11.79 2.97
CA PRO A 574 -31.54 -11.76 2.99
C PRO A 574 -30.95 -13.17 2.86
N THR A 575 -30.58 -13.55 1.63
CA THR A 575 -29.93 -14.82 1.32
C THR A 575 -28.57 -14.83 2.00
N ASP A 576 -28.32 -15.86 2.82
CA ASP A 576 -27.04 -16.08 3.51
C ASP A 576 -25.85 -15.87 2.57
N GLY A 577 -24.97 -14.91 2.92
CA GLY A 577 -23.70 -14.70 2.23
C GLY A 577 -23.25 -13.25 1.99
N THR A 578 -24.10 -12.22 2.13
CA THR A 578 -23.60 -10.83 1.97
C THR A 578 -22.76 -10.35 3.15
N VAL A 579 -21.44 -10.29 2.95
CA VAL A 579 -20.47 -9.72 3.90
C VAL A 579 -20.34 -8.21 3.64
N LYS A 580 -20.75 -7.41 4.63
CA LYS A 580 -20.48 -5.97 4.67
C LYS A 580 -19.01 -5.73 5.00
N MET A 581 -18.36 -4.85 4.23
CA MET A 581 -16.96 -4.45 4.41
C MET A 581 -16.80 -2.93 4.53
N ALA A 582 -17.84 -2.19 4.91
CA ALA A 582 -17.73 -0.76 5.20
C ALA A 582 -16.71 -0.46 6.31
N ASN A 583 -16.33 0.81 6.46
CA ASN A 583 -15.50 1.24 7.58
C ASN A 583 -16.23 1.09 8.92
N SER A 584 -15.50 0.74 9.97
CA SER A 584 -16.03 0.84 11.33
C SER A 584 -16.38 2.29 11.66
N TRP A 585 -17.29 2.54 12.58
CA TRP A 585 -17.70 3.91 12.92
C TRP A 585 -16.54 4.76 13.45
N TYR A 586 -15.60 4.16 14.20
CA TYR A 586 -14.36 4.81 14.64
C TYR A 586 -13.48 5.22 13.43
N THR A 587 -13.31 4.32 12.47
CA THR A 587 -12.54 4.57 11.24
C THR A 587 -13.19 5.65 10.39
N ALA A 588 -14.53 5.66 10.30
CA ALA A 588 -15.28 6.69 9.61
C ALA A 588 -15.17 8.05 10.30
N GLY A 589 -15.32 8.10 11.63
CA GLY A 589 -15.15 9.31 12.43
C GLY A 589 -13.75 9.90 12.32
N PHE A 590 -12.71 9.05 12.36
CA PHE A 590 -11.33 9.48 12.14
C PHE A 590 -11.11 9.98 10.71
N ALA A 591 -11.68 9.32 9.69
CA ALA A 591 -11.58 9.78 8.30
C ALA A 591 -12.23 11.16 8.10
N VAL A 592 -13.40 11.40 8.69
CA VAL A 592 -14.07 12.71 8.68
C VAL A 592 -13.25 13.75 9.45
N LEU A 593 -12.66 13.39 10.61
CA LEU A 593 -11.77 14.29 11.36
C LEU A 593 -10.55 14.71 10.52
N VAL A 594 -9.85 13.76 9.90
CA VAL A 594 -8.73 14.05 8.99
C VAL A 594 -9.18 14.94 7.83
N TRP A 595 -10.33 14.67 7.22
CA TRP A 595 -10.88 15.51 6.15
C TRP A 595 -11.21 16.93 6.61
N VAL A 596 -11.81 17.11 7.79
CA VAL A 596 -12.08 18.44 8.37
C VAL A 596 -10.79 19.19 8.66
N ILE A 597 -9.76 18.52 9.19
CA ILE A 597 -8.44 19.12 9.42
C ILE A 597 -7.83 19.58 8.09
N MET A 598 -7.79 18.72 7.07
CA MET A 598 -7.26 19.07 5.75
C MET A 598 -8.04 20.22 5.10
N ALA A 599 -9.37 20.21 5.18
CA ALA A 599 -10.21 21.28 4.65
C ALA A 599 -9.98 22.62 5.39
N ALA A 600 -9.90 22.61 6.73
CA ALA A 600 -9.62 23.79 7.53
C ALA A 600 -8.22 24.36 7.27
N MET A 601 -7.21 23.50 7.18
CA MET A 601 -5.83 23.87 6.83
C MET A 601 -5.74 24.46 5.42
N ASN A 602 -6.45 23.87 4.44
CA ASN A 602 -6.53 24.40 3.08
C ASN A 602 -7.23 25.79 3.03
N VAL A 603 -8.32 25.98 3.78
CA VAL A 603 -8.96 27.30 3.91
C VAL A 603 -8.03 28.31 4.57
N ALA A 604 -7.29 27.93 5.61
CA ALA A 604 -6.29 28.78 6.23
C ALA A 604 -5.17 29.16 5.25
N ASN A 605 -4.67 28.19 4.48
CA ASN A 605 -3.66 28.39 3.44
C ASN A 605 -4.11 29.42 2.38
N LEU A 606 -5.33 29.27 1.87
CA LEU A 606 -5.93 30.23 0.92
C LEU A 606 -6.11 31.63 1.51
N VAL A 607 -6.44 31.75 2.80
CA VAL A 607 -6.61 33.04 3.48
C VAL A 607 -5.27 33.72 3.77
N LEU A 608 -4.20 32.96 4.06
CA LEU A 608 -2.85 33.48 4.26
C LEU A 608 -2.26 33.94 2.92
N LEU A 609 -2.30 33.08 1.89
CA LEU A 609 -1.90 33.42 0.52
C LEU A 609 -2.65 34.66 -0.01
N GLY A 610 -3.96 34.75 0.26
CA GLY A 610 -4.79 35.89 -0.12
C GLY A 610 -4.45 37.21 0.58
N LYS A 611 -3.63 37.18 1.64
CA LYS A 611 -3.08 38.37 2.31
C LYS A 611 -1.68 38.75 1.82
N GLY A 612 -1.01 37.88 1.05
CA GLY A 612 0.39 38.06 0.68
C GLY A 612 1.38 37.74 1.81
N GLU A 613 0.96 36.89 2.76
CA GLU A 613 1.83 36.21 3.74
C GLU A 613 2.20 34.80 3.23
#